data_AF-A0A7C4QFW0-F1
#
_entry.id   AF-A0A7C4QFW0-F1
#
_cell.length_a   1.000
_cell.length_b   1.000
_cell.length_c   1.000
_cell.angle_alpha   90.00
_cell.angle_beta   90.00
_cell.angle_gamma   90.00
#
_symmetry.space_group_name_H-M   'P 1'
#
loop_
_entity.id
_entity.type
_entity.pdbx_description
1 polymer ?
#
loop_
_entity_poly.entity_id
_entity_poly.type
_entity_poly.pdbx_seq_one_letter_code
_entity_poly.pdbx_strand_id
1 'polypeptide(L)'
;MTYDRRFATTWQLLMDATCTVMGLGRDRPPPVILSSLPDLPYKPRARAPLSFVQGPPGRLIALAIGLRAALPDTPLVLIMNADAVSLGTNHLIHAARRNIGLTLLLLRAEVTQTDDRPALDRLGWDRPEAQQALEGAARPLEWVSALNAAFVGRGSLHDPDGLAEVIHQAVEARGFAVVGVTAETTLERGVLSRAEWPEYFDAYREWARGLRSPDGGAVRGRPAPPPPARPVPRCEVRIAGLGGHGIKLAGAVLSEAAGLHAGLWATQRGEYGAATRGGPSLVDVVMSSEPITYAGADHADVLVALSQKAAERYAAGRDPRGRLIVDAAEVTDRPPGALAVPITALAREHAGAPIAAGIVSVGCVAALTGVVSLEALRASVAEHVPGRMIARNIRALEAGYAAARQALEADEHA
;
A
#
# COMPACT_ATOMS: atom_id res chain seq x y z
N MET A 1 -21.84 8.29 22.07
CA MET A 1 -20.72 9.21 21.79
C MET A 1 -21.31 10.56 21.46
N THR A 2 -21.14 11.53 22.35
CA THR A 2 -21.60 12.90 22.20
C THR A 2 -20.70 13.60 21.18
N TYR A 3 -21.20 13.83 19.98
CA TYR A 3 -20.51 14.61 18.96
C TYR A 3 -20.28 16.04 19.49
N ASP A 4 -19.06 16.58 19.37
CA ASP A 4 -18.82 18.00 19.60
C ASP A 4 -19.61 18.80 18.55
N ARG A 5 -20.58 19.59 19.02
CA ARG A 5 -21.45 20.42 18.17
C ARG A 5 -20.64 21.41 17.32
N ARG A 6 -19.44 21.82 17.76
CA ARG A 6 -18.55 22.72 17.02
C ARG A 6 -18.03 22.06 15.75
N PHE A 7 -17.51 20.83 15.83
CA PHE A 7 -17.03 20.10 14.66
C PHE A 7 -18.15 19.79 13.67
N ALA A 8 -19.32 19.38 14.15
CA ALA A 8 -20.48 19.13 13.30
C ALA A 8 -20.98 20.40 12.56
N THR A 9 -20.95 21.56 13.22
CA THR A 9 -21.34 22.85 12.62
C THR A 9 -20.31 23.32 11.60
N THR A 10 -19.03 23.23 11.95
CA THR A 10 -17.89 23.51 11.05
C THR A 10 -17.92 22.65 9.79
N TRP A 11 -18.18 21.35 9.96
CA TRP A 11 -18.28 20.41 8.85
C TRP A 11 -19.46 20.72 7.94
N GLN A 12 -20.62 21.02 8.52
CA GLN A 12 -21.81 21.40 7.76
C GLN A 12 -21.55 22.66 6.92
N LEU A 13 -20.92 23.70 7.50
CA LEU A 13 -20.56 24.93 6.79
C LEU A 13 -19.55 24.67 5.66
N LEU A 14 -18.53 23.85 5.90
CA LEU A 14 -17.57 23.46 4.87
C LEU A 14 -18.26 22.73 3.71
N MET A 15 -19.14 21.78 4.02
CA MET A 15 -19.90 21.04 3.02
C MET A 15 -20.88 21.92 2.26
N ASP A 16 -21.57 22.83 2.94
CA ASP A 16 -22.49 23.77 2.31
C ASP A 16 -21.75 24.75 1.40
N ALA A 17 -20.58 25.27 1.83
CA ALA A 17 -19.70 26.06 0.98
C ALA A 17 -19.24 25.27 -0.24
N THR A 18 -18.74 24.04 -0.04
CA THR A 18 -18.28 23.17 -1.13
C THR A 18 -19.43 22.86 -2.10
N CYS A 19 -20.64 22.53 -1.61
CA CYS A 19 -21.82 22.27 -2.45
C CYS A 19 -22.28 23.51 -3.22
N THR A 20 -22.28 24.68 -2.59
CA THR A 20 -22.69 25.96 -3.19
C THR A 20 -21.75 26.35 -4.33
N VAL A 21 -20.46 26.22 -4.08
CA VAL A 21 -19.35 26.52 -5.00
C VAL A 21 -19.29 25.55 -6.17
N MET A 22 -19.52 24.27 -5.90
CA MET A 22 -19.49 23.23 -6.94
C MET A 22 -20.76 23.20 -7.78
N GLY A 23 -21.69 24.16 -7.55
CA GLY A 23 -22.86 24.50 -8.36
C GLY A 23 -23.22 23.41 -9.35
N LEU A 24 -24.05 22.46 -8.91
CA LEU A 24 -24.52 21.34 -9.72
C LEU A 24 -25.13 21.87 -11.02
N GLY A 25 -24.27 21.96 -12.04
CA GLY A 25 -24.40 22.83 -13.18
C GLY A 25 -23.88 22.09 -14.41
N ARG A 26 -24.77 21.24 -14.91
CA ARG A 26 -24.99 20.66 -16.25
C ARG A 26 -23.83 20.12 -17.12
N ASP A 27 -22.57 20.52 -16.97
CA ASP A 27 -21.51 20.17 -17.96
C ASP A 27 -20.29 19.41 -17.40
N ARG A 28 -20.19 19.16 -16.09
CA ARG A 28 -19.14 18.33 -15.47
C ARG A 28 -19.70 17.29 -14.51
N PRO A 29 -19.05 16.11 -14.34
CA PRO A 29 -19.48 15.12 -13.36
C PRO A 29 -19.46 15.70 -11.94
N PRO A 30 -20.33 15.20 -11.05
CA PRO A 30 -20.34 15.64 -9.67
C PRO A 30 -18.99 15.32 -9.00
N PRO A 31 -18.57 16.15 -8.05
CA PRO A 31 -17.30 16.03 -7.36
C PRO A 31 -17.27 14.80 -6.45
N VAL A 32 -16.07 14.22 -6.31
CA VAL A 32 -15.79 13.16 -5.34
C VAL A 32 -15.07 13.79 -4.15
N ILE A 33 -15.66 13.61 -2.96
CA ILE A 33 -15.08 14.07 -1.71
C ILE A 33 -14.29 12.92 -1.08
N LEU A 34 -13.02 13.18 -0.77
CA LEU A 34 -12.16 12.25 -0.08
C LEU A 34 -11.85 12.79 1.30
N SER A 35 -11.88 11.96 2.34
CA SER A 35 -11.46 12.39 3.68
C SER A 35 -10.68 11.34 4.44
N SER A 36 -9.75 11.81 5.26
CA SER A 36 -9.02 11.00 6.23
C SER A 36 -9.55 11.15 7.66
N LEU A 37 -10.61 11.95 7.86
CA LEU A 37 -11.20 12.17 9.18
C LEU A 37 -12.14 10.99 9.51
N PRO A 38 -12.04 10.40 10.72
CA PRO A 38 -12.98 9.37 11.16
C PRO A 38 -14.36 9.99 11.40
N ASP A 39 -15.42 9.24 11.09
CA ASP A 39 -16.82 9.58 11.36
C ASP A 39 -17.26 10.93 10.79
N LEU A 40 -17.47 11.01 9.48
CA LEU A 40 -18.08 12.17 8.82
C LEU A 40 -19.62 12.13 8.96
N PRO A 41 -20.25 12.91 9.85
CA PRO A 41 -21.70 13.06 9.85
C PRO A 41 -22.10 13.97 8.68
N TYR A 42 -22.33 13.41 7.49
CA TYR A 42 -23.03 14.13 6.43
C TYR A 42 -24.43 13.54 6.27
N LYS A 43 -25.46 14.31 6.64
CA LYS A 43 -26.86 13.99 6.31
C LYS A 43 -27.24 14.87 5.11
N PRO A 44 -27.30 14.32 3.88
CA PRO A 44 -27.64 15.10 2.70
C PRO A 44 -29.02 15.74 2.87
N ARG A 45 -29.06 17.07 3.07
CA ARG A 45 -30.30 17.85 2.95
C ARG A 45 -30.49 18.21 1.47
N ALA A 46 -30.89 17.22 0.70
CA ALA A 46 -31.68 17.35 -0.53
C ALA A 46 -31.12 18.14 -1.75
N ARG A 47 -29.80 18.38 -1.93
CA ARG A 47 -29.33 19.10 -3.14
C ARG A 47 -28.41 18.38 -4.13
N ALA A 48 -27.68 17.31 -3.79
CA ALA A 48 -27.17 16.29 -4.75
C ALA A 48 -26.49 15.10 -4.04
N PRO A 49 -26.41 13.92 -4.70
CA PRO A 49 -25.57 12.82 -4.22
C PRO A 49 -24.08 13.12 -4.49
N LEU A 50 -23.37 13.57 -3.46
CA LEU A 50 -21.91 13.59 -3.47
C LEU A 50 -21.36 12.19 -3.24
N SER A 51 -20.34 11.80 -4.00
CA SER A 51 -19.59 10.56 -3.75
C SER A 51 -18.55 10.80 -2.65
N PHE A 52 -18.54 9.94 -1.63
CA PHE A 52 -17.60 10.03 -0.53
C PHE A 52 -16.70 8.81 -0.47
N VAL A 53 -15.40 9.05 -0.34
CA VAL A 53 -14.38 8.01 -0.13
C VAL A 53 -13.60 8.32 1.14
N GLN A 54 -13.73 7.47 2.15
CA GLN A 54 -12.90 7.55 3.34
C GLN A 54 -11.61 6.77 3.11
N GLY A 55 -10.46 7.40 3.37
CA GLY A 55 -9.15 6.79 3.21
C GLY A 55 -8.27 6.93 4.46
N PRO A 56 -7.16 6.19 4.55
CA PRO A 56 -6.28 6.25 5.70
C PRO A 56 -5.56 7.61 5.81
N PRO A 57 -5.37 8.16 7.03
CA PRO A 57 -4.49 9.29 7.27
C PRO A 57 -3.11 9.09 6.63
N GLY A 58 -2.53 10.14 6.05
CA GLY A 58 -1.22 10.07 5.39
C GLY A 58 -1.20 9.39 4.02
N ARG A 59 -2.29 8.77 3.56
CA ARG A 59 -2.33 8.08 2.25
C ARG A 59 -3.45 8.57 1.32
N LEU A 60 -4.33 9.44 1.80
CA LEU A 60 -5.45 9.96 1.02
C LEU A 60 -5.02 10.65 -0.28
N ILE A 61 -3.93 11.44 -0.26
CA ILE A 61 -3.36 12.08 -1.46
C ILE A 61 -2.91 11.02 -2.48
N ALA A 62 -2.28 9.94 -2.03
CA ALA A 62 -1.84 8.85 -2.91
C ALA A 62 -3.03 8.16 -3.59
N LEU A 63 -4.09 7.89 -2.84
CA LEU A 63 -5.34 7.35 -3.38
C LEU A 63 -5.96 8.31 -4.42
N ALA A 64 -5.99 9.61 -4.10
CA ALA A 64 -6.55 10.63 -4.99
C ALA A 64 -5.76 10.79 -6.30
N ILE A 65 -4.43 10.63 -6.27
CA ILE A 65 -3.60 10.62 -7.49
C ILE A 65 -4.05 9.50 -8.44
N GLY A 66 -4.34 8.31 -7.91
CA GLY A 66 -4.88 7.19 -8.71
C GLY A 66 -6.26 7.50 -9.29
N LEU A 67 -7.14 8.09 -8.47
CA LEU A 67 -8.47 8.50 -8.93
C LEU A 67 -8.38 9.60 -10.01
N ARG A 68 -7.47 10.55 -9.89
CA ARG A 68 -7.24 11.59 -10.92
C ARG A 68 -6.85 10.98 -12.25
N ALA A 69 -6.01 9.95 -12.23
CA ALA A 69 -5.59 9.23 -13.43
C ALA A 69 -6.78 8.55 -14.13
N ALA A 70 -7.69 7.96 -13.34
CA ALA A 70 -8.86 7.23 -13.84
C ALA A 70 -10.04 8.15 -14.22
N LEU A 71 -10.21 9.26 -13.52
CA LEU A 71 -11.31 10.21 -13.66
C LEU A 71 -10.74 11.58 -14.05
N PRO A 72 -10.50 11.86 -15.35
CA PRO A 72 -9.78 13.05 -15.84
C PRO A 72 -10.56 14.37 -15.83
N ASP A 73 -11.88 14.33 -15.71
CA ASP A 73 -12.73 15.53 -15.72
C ASP A 73 -13.49 15.74 -14.39
N THR A 74 -13.36 14.78 -13.46
CA THR A 74 -14.05 14.84 -12.16
C THR A 74 -13.29 15.71 -11.15
N PRO A 75 -13.93 16.69 -10.52
CA PRO A 75 -13.29 17.42 -9.42
C PRO A 75 -13.09 16.49 -8.21
N LEU A 76 -11.86 16.45 -7.71
CA LEU A 76 -11.48 15.66 -6.53
C LEU A 76 -11.12 16.59 -5.40
N VAL A 77 -11.96 16.62 -4.35
CA VAL A 77 -11.77 17.48 -3.18
C VAL A 77 -11.38 16.62 -1.99
N LEU A 78 -10.17 16.83 -1.49
CA LEU A 78 -9.63 16.12 -0.34
C LEU A 78 -9.80 16.98 0.90
N ILE A 79 -10.22 16.38 2.01
CA ILE A 79 -10.35 17.07 3.29
C ILE A 79 -9.53 16.32 4.33
N MET A 80 -8.47 16.97 4.77
CA MET A 80 -7.47 16.39 5.66
C MET A 80 -7.13 17.39 6.75
N ASN A 81 -6.93 16.91 7.97
CA ASN A 81 -6.31 17.72 9.01
C ASN A 81 -4.79 17.81 8.80
N ALA A 82 -4.16 18.76 9.50
CA ALA A 82 -2.72 18.97 9.45
C ALA A 82 -1.91 17.69 9.73
N ASP A 83 -2.34 16.85 10.69
CA ASP A 83 -1.70 15.55 10.98
C ASP A 83 -1.65 14.62 9.78
N ALA A 84 -2.80 14.38 9.15
CA ALA A 84 -2.88 13.48 8.01
C ALA A 84 -2.05 13.97 6.83
N VAL A 85 -1.91 15.29 6.67
CA VAL A 85 -1.02 15.88 5.66
C VAL A 85 0.45 15.71 6.04
N SER A 86 0.80 15.90 7.31
CA SER A 86 2.15 15.69 7.84
C SER A 86 2.61 14.23 7.68
N LEU A 87 1.79 13.25 8.05
CA LEU A 87 2.04 11.82 7.80
C LEU A 87 2.19 11.51 6.31
N GLY A 88 1.47 12.26 5.47
CA GLY A 88 1.46 12.15 4.03
C GLY A 88 2.39 13.12 3.31
N THR A 89 3.34 13.77 3.99
CA THR A 89 4.12 14.89 3.45
C THR A 89 4.76 14.56 2.10
N ASN A 90 5.27 13.34 1.95
CA ASN A 90 5.90 12.93 0.70
C ASN A 90 4.90 12.92 -0.48
N HIS A 91 3.65 12.53 -0.23
CA HIS A 91 2.58 12.58 -1.23
C HIS A 91 2.14 14.01 -1.54
N LEU A 92 2.10 14.89 -0.53
CA LEU A 92 1.84 16.32 -0.72
C LEU A 92 2.88 16.96 -1.65
N ILE A 93 4.17 16.76 -1.34
CA ILE A 93 5.29 17.25 -2.16
C ILE A 93 5.18 16.73 -3.59
N HIS A 94 4.89 15.44 -3.75
CA HIS A 94 4.77 14.80 -5.04
C HIS A 94 3.54 15.21 -5.85
N ALA A 95 2.44 15.57 -5.19
CA ALA A 95 1.25 16.10 -5.84
C ALA A 95 1.50 17.53 -6.33
N ALA A 96 2.10 18.39 -5.50
CA ALA A 96 2.48 19.75 -5.86
C ALA A 96 3.54 19.78 -6.98
N ARG A 97 4.66 19.07 -6.82
CA ARG A 97 5.78 19.02 -7.79
C ARG A 97 5.43 18.34 -9.11
N ARG A 98 4.25 17.74 -9.26
CA ARG A 98 3.76 17.22 -10.54
C ARG A 98 2.57 18.03 -11.06
N ASN A 99 2.02 18.94 -10.28
CA ASN A 99 0.76 19.61 -10.56
C ASN A 99 -0.41 18.63 -10.75
N ILE A 100 -0.57 17.65 -9.87
CA ILE A 100 -1.69 16.70 -9.99
C ILE A 100 -3.01 17.43 -9.72
N GLY A 101 -3.98 17.32 -10.63
CA GLY A 101 -5.27 18.02 -10.59
C GLY A 101 -6.19 17.68 -9.41
N LEU A 102 -5.88 18.15 -8.19
CA LEU A 102 -6.59 17.87 -6.94
C LEU A 102 -6.79 19.16 -6.13
N THR A 103 -7.88 19.25 -5.37
CA THR A 103 -8.09 20.33 -4.41
C THR A 103 -8.01 19.80 -2.98
N LEU A 104 -7.03 20.24 -2.20
CA LEU A 104 -6.85 19.86 -0.80
C LEU A 104 -7.33 20.97 0.15
N LEU A 105 -8.37 20.68 0.93
CA LEU A 105 -8.78 21.49 2.07
C LEU A 105 -8.00 21.02 3.31
N LEU A 106 -6.96 21.79 3.65
CA LEU A 106 -6.09 21.54 4.79
C LEU A 106 -6.67 22.20 6.04
N LEU A 107 -7.30 21.40 6.89
CA LEU A 107 -7.85 21.87 8.16
C LEU A 107 -6.71 22.05 9.17
N ARG A 108 -6.55 23.27 9.68
CA ARG A 108 -5.59 23.53 10.75
C ARG A 108 -6.00 22.81 12.05
N ALA A 109 -5.02 22.64 12.94
CA ALA A 109 -5.19 21.95 14.20
C ALA A 109 -6.38 22.51 15.02
N GLU A 110 -6.49 23.83 15.15
CA GLU A 110 -7.57 24.48 15.90
C GLU A 110 -8.98 24.20 15.36
N VAL A 111 -9.11 23.80 14.09
CA VAL A 111 -10.39 23.44 13.47
C VAL A 111 -10.82 22.01 13.84
N THR A 112 -9.85 21.14 14.14
CA THR A 112 -10.05 19.70 14.33
C THR A 112 -9.78 19.24 15.76
N GLN A 113 -9.36 20.15 16.64
CA GLN A 113 -9.20 19.92 18.07
C GLN A 113 -10.56 19.66 18.72
N THR A 114 -10.62 18.62 19.56
CA THR A 114 -11.81 18.29 20.37
C THR A 114 -11.35 18.07 21.82
N ASP A 115 -12.23 18.32 22.79
CA ASP A 115 -11.87 18.21 24.23
C ASP A 115 -11.40 16.78 24.61
N ASP A 116 -11.91 15.76 23.92
CA ASP A 116 -11.54 14.34 24.13
C ASP A 116 -10.31 13.88 23.32
N ARG A 117 -9.86 14.69 22.35
CA ARG A 117 -8.65 14.45 21.54
C ARG A 117 -7.98 15.79 21.29
N PRO A 118 -7.05 16.24 22.18
CA PRO A 118 -6.21 17.38 21.88
C PRO A 118 -5.53 17.13 20.53
N ALA A 119 -5.29 18.20 19.78
CA ALA A 119 -4.93 18.20 18.36
C ALA A 119 -4.21 16.92 17.95
N LEU A 120 -4.68 16.28 16.88
CA LEU A 120 -4.06 15.10 16.28
C LEU A 120 -2.62 15.37 15.80
N ASP A 121 -1.91 16.40 16.25
CA ASP A 121 -0.51 16.66 15.93
C ASP A 121 0.40 15.54 16.42
N ARG A 122 0.50 14.47 15.63
CA ARG A 122 1.36 13.31 15.89
C ARG A 122 2.83 13.59 15.59
N LEU A 123 3.18 14.78 15.06
CA LEU A 123 4.58 15.14 14.85
C LEU A 123 5.36 15.18 16.16
N GLY A 124 4.69 15.39 17.30
CA GLY A 124 5.31 15.34 18.63
C GLY A 124 5.33 13.95 19.29
N TRP A 125 4.65 12.93 18.73
CA TRP A 125 4.62 11.60 19.33
C TRP A 125 6.01 10.96 19.26
N ASP A 126 6.48 10.43 20.39
CA ASP A 126 7.78 9.78 20.58
C ASP A 126 9.03 10.65 20.29
N ARG A 127 8.88 11.98 20.15
CA ARG A 127 10.03 12.89 20.05
C ARG A 127 10.51 13.33 21.43
N PRO A 128 11.82 13.26 21.73
CA PRO A 128 12.38 13.85 22.95
C PRO A 128 12.03 15.33 23.06
N GLU A 129 11.76 15.82 24.27
CA GLU A 129 11.39 17.20 24.56
C GLU A 129 12.38 18.22 23.96
N ALA A 130 13.67 17.90 24.00
CA ALA A 130 14.73 18.71 23.38
C ALA A 130 14.54 18.89 21.86
N GLN A 131 14.04 17.88 21.16
CA GLN A 131 13.78 17.94 19.72
C GLN A 131 12.52 18.77 19.41
N GLN A 132 11.48 18.65 20.24
CA GLN A 132 10.26 19.45 20.11
C GLN A 132 10.54 20.95 20.32
N ALA A 133 11.49 21.30 21.19
CA ALA A 133 11.92 22.68 21.42
C ALA A 133 12.74 23.28 20.26
N LEU A 134 13.40 22.45 19.45
CA LEU A 134 14.25 22.88 18.34
C LEU A 134 13.51 22.97 17.00
N GLU A 135 12.46 22.18 16.81
CA GLU A 135 11.72 22.11 15.56
C GLU A 135 10.48 23.01 15.58
N GLY A 136 10.34 23.85 14.54
CA GLY A 136 9.15 24.69 14.36
C GLY A 136 7.96 23.92 13.78
N ALA A 137 6.76 24.49 13.91
CA ALA A 137 5.56 23.93 13.31
C ALA A 137 5.69 23.79 11.78
N ALA A 138 5.17 22.69 11.23
CA ALA A 138 5.11 22.48 9.79
C ALA A 138 4.33 23.61 9.10
N ARG A 139 4.79 24.01 7.91
CA ARG A 139 4.15 25.07 7.10
C ARG A 139 3.75 24.57 5.71
N PRO A 140 2.77 23.65 5.60
CA PRO A 140 2.46 23.00 4.33
C PRO A 140 2.08 23.96 3.19
N LEU A 141 1.42 25.08 3.50
CA LEU A 141 1.07 26.10 2.49
C LEU A 141 2.32 26.75 1.89
N GLU A 142 3.35 27.05 2.69
CA GLU A 142 4.62 27.59 2.18
C GLU A 142 5.35 26.55 1.32
N TRP A 143 5.33 25.28 1.73
CA TRP A 143 5.96 24.19 0.97
C TRP A 143 5.34 24.02 -0.40
N VAL A 144 4.00 23.96 -0.49
CA VAL A 144 3.32 23.77 -1.78
C VAL A 144 3.40 25.02 -2.66
N SER A 145 3.43 26.23 -2.08
CA SER A 145 3.75 27.46 -2.83
C SER A 145 5.15 27.40 -3.43
N ALA A 146 6.17 26.99 -2.66
CA ALA A 146 7.54 26.87 -3.14
C ALA A 146 7.70 25.77 -4.22
N LEU A 147 6.81 24.78 -4.23
CA LEU A 147 6.74 23.73 -5.24
C LEU A 147 5.86 24.09 -6.45
N ASN A 148 5.42 25.35 -6.54
CA ASN A 148 4.56 25.87 -7.60
C ASN A 148 3.23 25.10 -7.74
N ALA A 149 2.57 24.78 -6.63
CA ALA A 149 1.18 24.34 -6.69
C ALA A 149 0.32 25.38 -7.46
N ALA A 150 -0.59 24.91 -8.32
CA ALA A 150 -1.36 25.77 -9.21
C ALA A 150 -2.14 26.86 -8.47
N PHE A 151 -2.62 26.53 -7.26
CA PHE A 151 -3.33 27.48 -6.41
C PHE A 151 -3.03 27.21 -4.93
N VAL A 152 -2.73 28.28 -4.19
CA VAL A 152 -2.63 28.23 -2.72
C VAL A 152 -3.45 29.36 -2.15
N GLY A 153 -4.40 29.03 -1.27
CA GLY A 153 -5.28 29.99 -0.62
C GLY A 153 -5.46 29.68 0.87
N ARG A 154 -6.08 30.63 1.58
CA ARG A 154 -6.49 30.46 2.97
C ARG A 154 -7.87 31.08 3.20
N GLY A 155 -8.76 30.33 3.84
CA GLY A 155 -10.10 30.79 4.20
C GLY A 155 -10.39 30.56 5.68
N SER A 156 -11.40 31.27 6.21
CA SER A 156 -11.81 31.15 7.61
C SER A 156 -13.23 30.62 7.73
N LEU A 157 -13.47 29.80 8.74
CA LEU A 157 -14.83 29.35 9.08
C LEU A 157 -15.71 30.48 9.62
N HIS A 158 -15.12 31.58 10.09
CA HIS A 158 -15.85 32.78 10.51
C HIS A 158 -16.27 33.66 9.33
N ASP A 159 -15.81 33.34 8.11
CA ASP A 159 -16.16 34.01 6.86
C ASP A 159 -16.55 32.97 5.80
N PRO A 160 -17.74 32.35 5.90
CA PRO A 160 -18.15 31.25 5.03
C PRO A 160 -18.21 31.64 3.55
N ASP A 161 -18.60 32.87 3.23
CA ASP A 161 -18.69 33.38 1.87
C ASP A 161 -17.29 33.55 1.26
N GLY A 162 -16.35 34.15 2.01
CA GLY A 162 -14.95 34.25 1.58
C GLY A 162 -14.27 32.88 1.47
N LEU A 163 -14.58 31.95 2.38
CA LEU A 163 -14.10 30.57 2.29
C LEU A 163 -14.65 29.85 1.05
N ALA A 164 -15.95 30.01 0.76
CA ALA A 164 -16.57 29.47 -0.44
C ALA A 164 -15.88 30.00 -1.71
N GLU A 165 -15.64 31.31 -1.79
CA GLU A 165 -14.97 31.95 -2.92
C GLU A 165 -13.54 31.39 -3.13
N VAL A 166 -12.75 31.25 -2.07
CA VAL A 166 -11.39 30.68 -2.17
C VAL A 166 -11.43 29.20 -2.59
N ILE A 167 -12.39 28.42 -2.08
CA ILE A 167 -12.58 27.02 -2.50
C ILE A 167 -12.98 26.96 -3.98
N HIS A 168 -13.81 27.88 -4.46
CA HIS A 168 -14.21 27.94 -5.87
C HIS A 168 -13.00 28.11 -6.77
N GLN A 169 -12.20 29.12 -6.48
CA GLN A 169 -10.98 29.39 -7.24
C GLN A 169 -9.99 28.21 -7.19
N ALA A 170 -9.92 27.48 -6.06
CA ALA A 170 -9.08 26.30 -5.92
C ALA A 170 -9.59 25.09 -6.72
N VAL A 171 -10.90 24.92 -6.88
CA VAL A 171 -11.50 23.83 -7.69
C VAL A 171 -11.37 24.12 -9.18
N GLU A 172 -11.46 25.39 -9.59
CA GLU A 172 -11.29 25.80 -10.99
C GLU A 172 -9.81 25.81 -11.43
N ALA A 173 -8.87 25.78 -10.49
CA ALA A 173 -7.45 25.72 -10.81
C ALA A 173 -7.07 24.42 -11.54
N ARG A 174 -6.41 24.53 -12.70
CA ARG A 174 -5.91 23.38 -13.46
C ARG A 174 -4.59 22.87 -12.86
N GLY A 175 -4.68 22.05 -11.81
CA GLY A 175 -3.51 21.48 -11.16
C GLY A 175 -3.70 21.19 -9.69
N PHE A 176 -2.61 21.14 -8.94
CA PHE A 176 -2.66 20.89 -7.50
C PHE A 176 -3.01 22.18 -6.76
N ALA A 177 -4.15 22.20 -6.08
CA ALA A 177 -4.65 23.33 -5.32
C ALA A 177 -4.74 23.01 -3.83
N VAL A 178 -4.35 23.95 -2.97
CA VAL A 178 -4.44 23.79 -1.50
C VAL A 178 -5.09 25.01 -0.87
N VAL A 179 -6.12 24.77 -0.06
CA VAL A 179 -6.80 25.80 0.75
C VAL A 179 -6.59 25.48 2.21
N GLY A 180 -5.86 26.35 2.93
CA GLY A 180 -5.79 26.29 4.39
C GLY A 180 -7.10 26.77 5.00
N VAL A 181 -7.72 25.96 5.85
CA VAL A 181 -8.95 26.31 6.57
C VAL A 181 -8.60 26.54 8.04
N THR A 182 -8.97 27.69 8.57
CA THR A 182 -8.63 28.13 9.94
C THR A 182 -9.82 28.74 10.66
N ALA A 183 -9.79 28.73 11.98
CA ALA A 183 -10.65 29.56 12.83
C ALA A 183 -9.91 30.83 13.35
N GLU A 184 -8.61 30.96 13.06
CA GLU A 184 -7.80 32.08 13.51
C GLU A 184 -8.06 33.34 12.67
N THR A 185 -8.21 34.48 13.35
CA THR A 185 -8.63 35.75 12.72
C THR A 185 -7.47 36.63 12.27
N THR A 186 -6.26 36.38 12.79
CA THR A 186 -5.04 37.18 12.58
C THR A 186 -4.27 36.81 11.31
N LEU A 187 -4.53 35.63 10.74
CA LEU A 187 -3.83 35.17 9.55
C LEU A 187 -4.35 35.88 8.29
N GLU A 188 -3.45 36.10 7.35
CA GLU A 188 -3.78 36.52 5.98
C GLU A 188 -4.75 35.53 5.31
N ARG A 189 -5.81 36.03 4.70
CA ARG A 189 -6.85 35.24 4.02
C ARG A 189 -6.92 35.62 2.54
N GLY A 190 -7.53 34.75 1.73
CA GLY A 190 -7.65 34.91 0.29
C GLY A 190 -6.62 34.07 -0.46
N VAL A 191 -6.22 34.54 -1.64
CA VAL A 191 -5.23 33.87 -2.50
C VAL A 191 -3.83 34.22 -2.00
N LEU A 192 -3.01 33.21 -1.71
CA LEU A 192 -1.62 33.37 -1.27
C LEU A 192 -0.62 33.19 -2.41
N SER A 193 -0.90 32.28 -3.34
CA SER A 193 -0.05 32.02 -4.50
C SER A 193 -0.84 31.41 -5.66
N ARG A 194 -0.38 31.67 -6.88
CA ARG A 194 -0.85 31.04 -8.12
C ARG A 194 0.34 30.70 -9.00
N ALA A 195 0.27 29.56 -9.67
CA ALA A 195 1.24 29.16 -10.67
C ALA A 195 0.51 28.51 -11.85
N GLU A 196 0.93 28.82 -13.07
CA GLU A 196 0.33 28.25 -14.27
C GLU A 196 1.33 27.36 -14.98
N TRP A 197 1.04 26.06 -15.03
CA TRP A 197 1.82 25.07 -15.76
C TRP A 197 0.97 23.81 -15.99
N PRO A 198 1.33 22.93 -16.94
CA PRO A 198 0.49 21.81 -17.33
C PRO A 198 0.15 20.87 -16.16
N GLU A 199 -1.10 20.41 -16.10
CA GLU A 199 -1.51 19.32 -15.21
C GLU A 199 -0.84 18.01 -15.68
N TYR A 200 -0.35 17.22 -14.72
CA TYR A 200 0.48 16.05 -15.01
C TYR A 200 -0.16 15.03 -15.95
N PHE A 201 -1.40 14.63 -15.66
CA PHE A 201 -2.08 13.58 -16.40
C PHE A 201 -2.57 14.06 -17.75
N ASP A 202 -2.88 15.34 -17.91
CA ASP A 202 -3.12 15.96 -19.21
C ASP A 202 -1.87 15.86 -20.08
N ALA A 203 -0.72 16.33 -19.59
CA ALA A 203 0.56 16.24 -20.30
C ALA A 203 0.99 14.79 -20.56
N TYR A 204 0.81 13.89 -19.58
CA TYR A 204 1.10 12.48 -19.72
C TYR A 204 0.22 11.81 -20.78
N ARG A 205 -1.08 12.12 -20.80
CA ARG A 205 -2.00 11.59 -21.82
C ARG A 205 -1.62 12.06 -23.20
N GLU A 206 -1.26 13.33 -23.36
CA GLU A 206 -0.79 13.89 -24.63
C GLU A 206 0.47 13.16 -25.12
N TRP A 207 1.49 13.04 -24.27
CA TRP A 207 2.70 12.27 -24.57
C TRP A 207 2.38 10.81 -24.93
N ALA A 208 1.48 10.17 -24.19
CA ALA A 208 1.10 8.78 -24.40
C ALA A 208 0.22 8.55 -25.64
N ARG A 209 -0.30 9.59 -26.32
CA ARG A 209 -1.11 9.42 -27.54
C ARG A 209 -0.36 8.66 -28.62
N GLY A 210 0.94 8.92 -28.77
CA GLY A 210 1.80 8.23 -29.75
C GLY A 210 2.14 6.78 -29.40
N LEU A 211 1.88 6.35 -28.16
CA LEU A 211 2.08 4.97 -27.71
C LEU A 211 0.83 4.09 -27.90
N ARG A 212 -0.33 4.70 -28.16
CA ARG A 212 -1.57 3.96 -28.39
C ARG A 212 -1.53 3.37 -29.80
N SER A 213 -1.74 2.06 -29.89
CA SER A 213 -1.88 1.41 -31.19
C SER A 213 -3.07 2.02 -31.96
N PRO A 214 -2.93 2.38 -33.25
CA PRO A 214 -4.00 2.96 -34.06
C PRO A 214 -5.29 2.13 -34.06
N ASP A 215 -5.16 0.82 -33.91
CA ASP A 215 -6.29 -0.12 -34.05
C ASP A 215 -7.12 -0.27 -32.78
N GLY A 216 -6.78 0.42 -31.68
CA GLY A 216 -7.39 0.17 -30.37
C GLY A 216 -7.22 -1.28 -29.89
N GLY A 217 -6.37 -2.06 -30.59
CA GLY A 217 -6.11 -3.45 -30.30
C GLY A 217 -5.65 -3.54 -28.87
N ALA A 218 -6.41 -4.28 -28.07
CA ALA A 218 -6.03 -4.61 -26.70
C ALA A 218 -4.54 -4.93 -26.71
N VAL A 219 -3.76 -4.22 -25.87
CA VAL A 219 -2.39 -4.66 -25.54
C VAL A 219 -2.50 -6.17 -25.40
N ARG A 220 -1.81 -6.95 -26.26
CA ARG A 220 -1.90 -8.41 -26.20
C ARG A 220 -1.60 -8.77 -24.75
N GLY A 221 -2.66 -9.03 -23.99
CA GLY A 221 -2.53 -9.35 -22.58
C GLY A 221 -1.64 -10.57 -22.51
N ARG A 222 -0.91 -10.74 -21.40
CA ARG A 222 -0.34 -12.05 -21.11
C ARG A 222 -1.49 -13.06 -21.30
N PRO A 223 -1.30 -14.12 -22.11
CA PRO A 223 -2.38 -15.06 -22.38
C PRO A 223 -3.01 -15.48 -21.05
N ALA A 224 -4.33 -15.62 -21.03
CA ALA A 224 -5.03 -16.02 -19.82
C ALA A 224 -4.36 -17.30 -19.27
N PRO A 225 -4.11 -17.38 -17.95
CA PRO A 225 -3.48 -18.55 -17.38
C PRO A 225 -4.34 -19.78 -17.68
N PRO A 226 -3.71 -20.96 -17.83
CA PRO A 226 -4.47 -22.21 -18.02
C PRO A 226 -5.40 -22.43 -16.83
N PRO A 227 -6.56 -23.11 -16.99
CA PRO A 227 -7.36 -23.50 -15.83
C PRO A 227 -6.56 -24.44 -14.92
N PRO A 228 -6.84 -24.46 -13.61
CA PRO A 228 -6.14 -25.35 -12.70
C PRO A 228 -6.39 -26.82 -13.04
N ALA A 229 -5.31 -27.62 -13.02
CA ALA A 229 -5.36 -29.02 -13.42
C ALA A 229 -6.24 -29.89 -12.50
N ARG A 230 -6.46 -29.45 -11.25
CA ARG A 230 -7.34 -30.06 -10.25
C ARG A 230 -7.90 -28.99 -9.31
N PRO A 231 -9.03 -29.25 -8.63
CA PRO A 231 -9.47 -28.42 -7.52
C PRO A 231 -8.40 -28.38 -6.43
N VAL A 232 -8.07 -27.17 -5.99
CA VAL A 232 -7.11 -26.90 -4.90
C VAL A 232 -7.88 -26.15 -3.81
N PRO A 233 -8.08 -26.74 -2.62
CA PRO A 233 -8.61 -26.00 -1.48
C PRO A 233 -7.62 -24.90 -1.08
N ARG A 234 -8.08 -23.92 -0.29
CA ARG A 234 -7.23 -22.85 0.23
C ARG A 234 -5.97 -23.45 0.89
N CYS A 235 -4.82 -23.17 0.29
CA CYS A 235 -3.51 -23.56 0.78
C CYS A 235 -2.77 -22.31 1.25
N GLU A 236 -2.38 -22.29 2.52
CA GLU A 236 -1.68 -21.20 3.18
C GLU A 236 -0.21 -21.55 3.42
N VAL A 237 0.70 -20.73 2.89
CA VAL A 237 2.14 -20.91 3.04
C VAL A 237 2.73 -19.69 3.72
N ARG A 238 3.56 -19.90 4.73
CA ARG A 238 4.35 -18.85 5.40
C ARG A 238 5.83 -19.15 5.29
N ILE A 239 6.61 -18.20 4.78
CA ILE A 239 8.08 -18.28 4.74
C ILE A 239 8.64 -17.11 5.54
N ALA A 240 9.38 -17.41 6.61
CA ALA A 240 9.87 -16.43 7.57
C ALA A 240 11.39 -16.57 7.78
N GLY A 241 12.08 -15.43 7.92
CA GLY A 241 13.52 -15.39 8.12
C GLY A 241 14.04 -13.99 8.35
N LEU A 242 15.24 -13.72 7.85
CA LEU A 242 15.89 -12.42 7.96
C LEU A 242 16.05 -11.76 6.57
N GLY A 243 16.18 -10.44 6.57
CA GLY A 243 16.55 -9.68 5.38
C GLY A 243 17.85 -10.22 4.79
N GLY A 244 17.81 -10.60 3.51
CA GLY A 244 18.93 -11.26 2.82
C GLY A 244 18.70 -12.74 2.52
N HIS A 245 17.65 -13.38 3.07
CA HIS A 245 17.28 -14.77 2.73
C HIS A 245 16.44 -14.90 1.46
N GLY A 246 16.08 -13.79 0.79
CA GLY A 246 15.25 -13.84 -0.42
C GLY A 246 13.77 -14.13 -0.18
N ILE A 247 13.24 -13.82 1.02
CA ILE A 247 11.83 -14.06 1.39
C ILE A 247 10.83 -13.42 0.41
N LYS A 248 11.05 -12.16 0.02
CA LYS A 248 10.18 -11.48 -0.96
C LYS A 248 10.20 -12.16 -2.34
N LEU A 249 11.38 -12.61 -2.77
CA LEU A 249 11.55 -13.33 -4.04
C LEU A 249 10.83 -14.68 -3.98
N ALA A 250 10.92 -15.40 -2.86
CA ALA A 250 10.19 -16.65 -2.65
C ALA A 250 8.68 -16.48 -2.83
N GLY A 251 8.10 -15.44 -2.22
CA GLY A 251 6.68 -15.13 -2.37
C GLY A 251 6.28 -14.79 -3.81
N ALA A 252 7.11 -14.00 -4.50
CA ALA A 252 6.85 -13.60 -5.89
C ALA A 252 6.88 -14.82 -6.82
N VAL A 253 7.90 -15.67 -6.69
CA VAL A 253 8.02 -16.90 -7.49
C VAL A 253 6.86 -17.87 -7.23
N LEU A 254 6.51 -18.11 -5.96
CA LEU A 254 5.45 -19.06 -5.63
C LEU A 254 4.07 -18.55 -6.09
N SER A 255 3.75 -17.27 -5.84
CA SER A 255 2.46 -16.69 -6.22
C SER A 255 2.32 -16.51 -7.74
N GLU A 256 3.37 -16.12 -8.46
CA GLU A 256 3.36 -16.07 -9.92
C GLU A 256 3.23 -17.47 -10.53
N ALA A 257 3.96 -18.47 -10.01
CA ALA A 257 3.82 -19.84 -10.47
C ALA A 257 2.40 -20.39 -10.26
N ALA A 258 1.79 -20.12 -9.11
CA ALA A 258 0.40 -20.50 -8.84
C ALA A 258 -0.59 -19.78 -9.76
N GLY A 259 -0.48 -18.46 -9.89
CA GLY A 259 -1.44 -17.64 -10.62
C GLY A 259 -1.32 -17.72 -12.13
N LEU A 260 -0.10 -17.61 -12.66
CA LEU A 260 0.13 -17.45 -14.10
C LEU A 260 0.41 -18.76 -14.81
N HIS A 261 0.94 -19.75 -14.10
CA HIS A 261 1.31 -21.05 -14.69
C HIS A 261 0.41 -22.20 -14.25
N ALA A 262 -0.29 -22.08 -13.12
CA ALA A 262 -1.20 -23.12 -12.61
C ALA A 262 -2.68 -22.70 -12.56
N GLY A 263 -3.03 -21.48 -12.97
CA GLY A 263 -4.44 -21.06 -13.05
C GLY A 263 -5.14 -20.81 -11.73
N LEU A 264 -4.40 -20.72 -10.63
CA LEU A 264 -4.96 -20.57 -9.30
C LEU A 264 -5.20 -19.08 -8.99
N TRP A 265 -6.13 -18.80 -8.09
CA TRP A 265 -6.11 -17.56 -7.36
C TRP A 265 -4.92 -17.59 -6.41
N ALA A 266 -4.08 -16.56 -6.47
CA ALA A 266 -2.90 -16.46 -5.63
C ALA A 266 -2.77 -15.04 -5.07
N THR A 267 -2.50 -14.93 -3.78
CA THR A 267 -2.20 -13.65 -3.13
C THR A 267 -0.87 -13.73 -2.39
N GLN A 268 -0.16 -12.62 -2.32
CA GLN A 268 1.06 -12.48 -1.55
C GLN A 268 0.92 -11.32 -0.55
N ARG A 269 1.23 -11.56 0.72
CA ARG A 269 1.38 -10.53 1.75
C ARG A 269 2.78 -10.61 2.33
N GLY A 270 3.55 -9.53 2.25
CA GLY A 270 4.90 -9.47 2.82
C GLY A 270 4.96 -8.55 4.02
N GLU A 271 5.77 -8.91 5.01
CA GLU A 271 6.20 -8.02 6.09
C GLU A 271 7.73 -7.94 6.13
N TYR A 272 8.25 -6.75 6.36
CA TYR A 272 9.68 -6.52 6.51
C TYR A 272 9.90 -5.48 7.62
N GLY A 273 10.87 -5.75 8.50
CA GLY A 273 11.24 -4.83 9.57
C GLY A 273 11.79 -3.50 9.03
N ALA A 274 11.70 -2.44 9.84
CA ALA A 274 12.22 -1.11 9.51
C ALA A 274 13.77 -1.04 9.43
N ALA A 275 14.47 -2.13 9.79
CA ALA A 275 15.92 -2.20 9.77
C ALA A 275 16.45 -2.27 8.32
N THR A 276 17.48 -1.48 8.03
CA THR A 276 18.09 -1.35 6.70
C THR A 276 18.80 -2.63 6.21
N ARG A 277 19.21 -3.54 7.11
CA ARG A 277 19.71 -4.89 6.77
C ARG A 277 19.40 -5.90 7.88
N GLY A 278 19.17 -7.15 7.51
CA GLY A 278 19.06 -8.28 8.47
C GLY A 278 17.85 -8.25 9.40
N GLY A 279 16.91 -7.33 9.22
CA GLY A 279 15.67 -7.30 10.00
C GLY A 279 14.76 -8.50 9.73
N PRO A 280 13.79 -8.78 10.61
CA PRO A 280 12.79 -9.82 10.37
C PRO A 280 12.09 -9.62 9.02
N SER A 281 11.93 -10.71 8.27
CA SER A 281 11.21 -10.71 7.00
C SER A 281 10.32 -11.93 6.89
N LEU A 282 9.12 -11.71 6.36
CA LEU A 282 8.05 -12.67 6.26
C LEU A 282 7.37 -12.52 4.90
N VAL A 283 6.92 -13.64 4.33
CA VAL A 283 5.89 -13.62 3.30
C VAL A 283 4.87 -14.72 3.54
N ASP A 284 3.61 -14.34 3.39
CA ASP A 284 2.47 -15.25 3.28
C ASP A 284 2.09 -15.37 1.80
N VAL A 285 1.86 -16.59 1.35
CA VAL A 285 1.29 -16.90 0.05
C VAL A 285 0.07 -17.78 0.25
N VAL A 286 -1.07 -17.32 -0.24
CA VAL A 286 -2.32 -18.08 -0.22
C VAL A 286 -2.69 -18.44 -1.64
N MET A 287 -3.00 -19.71 -1.88
CA MET A 287 -3.32 -20.27 -3.19
C MET A 287 -4.64 -21.04 -3.12
N SER A 288 -5.50 -20.91 -4.12
CA SER A 288 -6.78 -21.61 -4.17
C SER A 288 -7.31 -21.72 -5.60
N SER A 289 -8.11 -22.75 -5.87
CA SER A 289 -8.92 -22.80 -7.10
C SER A 289 -10.14 -21.87 -7.05
N GLU A 290 -10.48 -21.34 -5.87
CA GLU A 290 -11.57 -20.39 -5.63
C GLU A 290 -11.04 -18.98 -5.26
N PRO A 291 -11.84 -17.91 -5.47
CA PRO A 291 -11.44 -16.54 -5.13
C PRO A 291 -10.98 -16.37 -3.67
N ILE A 292 -9.86 -15.65 -3.48
CA ILE A 292 -9.28 -15.39 -2.17
C ILE A 292 -9.77 -14.02 -1.66
N THR A 293 -10.44 -14.02 -0.50
CA THR A 293 -10.94 -12.78 0.15
C THR A 293 -9.99 -12.22 1.22
N TYR A 294 -9.08 -13.04 1.75
CA TYR A 294 -8.08 -12.64 2.75
C TYR A 294 -6.71 -13.23 2.42
N ALA A 295 -5.69 -12.37 2.38
CA ALA A 295 -4.35 -12.68 1.87
C ALA A 295 -3.34 -13.14 2.95
N GLY A 296 -3.74 -13.19 4.23
CA GLY A 296 -2.87 -13.68 5.30
C GLY A 296 -2.89 -15.20 5.45
N ALA A 297 -1.81 -15.76 6.00
CA ALA A 297 -1.69 -17.17 6.39
C ALA A 297 -1.79 -17.31 7.91
N ASP A 298 -3.00 -17.40 8.44
CA ASP A 298 -3.23 -17.52 9.89
C ASP A 298 -3.11 -18.99 10.34
N HIS A 299 -3.39 -19.94 9.44
CA HIS A 299 -3.31 -21.38 9.64
C HIS A 299 -2.45 -22.00 8.54
N ALA A 300 -1.17 -21.63 8.49
CA ALA A 300 -0.25 -22.09 7.46
C ALA A 300 -0.19 -23.62 7.37
N ASP A 301 -0.58 -24.18 6.22
CA ASP A 301 -0.38 -25.59 5.86
C ASP A 301 1.11 -25.92 5.78
N VAL A 302 1.93 -24.95 5.36
CA VAL A 302 3.38 -25.04 5.39
C VAL A 302 3.99 -23.76 5.97
N LEU A 303 4.74 -23.91 7.04
CA LEU A 303 5.59 -22.88 7.61
C LEU A 303 7.06 -23.23 7.37
N VAL A 304 7.81 -22.33 6.74
CA VAL A 304 9.27 -22.44 6.58
C VAL A 304 9.94 -21.35 7.43
N ALA A 305 10.73 -21.76 8.42
CA ALA A 305 11.45 -20.86 9.31
C ALA A 305 12.97 -20.95 9.07
N LEU A 306 13.56 -19.86 8.57
CA LEU A 306 14.98 -19.78 8.18
C LEU A 306 15.89 -19.19 9.26
N SER A 307 15.38 -18.92 10.46
CA SER A 307 16.17 -18.45 11.59
C SER A 307 15.53 -18.85 12.91
N GLN A 308 16.34 -18.98 13.95
CA GLN A 308 15.86 -19.31 15.30
C GLN A 308 14.71 -18.40 15.75
N LYS A 309 14.85 -17.07 15.58
CA LYS A 309 13.80 -16.09 15.93
C LYS A 309 12.51 -16.27 15.12
N ALA A 310 12.60 -16.67 13.85
CA ALA A 310 11.42 -16.95 13.04
C ALA A 310 10.73 -18.23 13.51
N ALA A 311 11.49 -19.27 13.85
CA ALA A 311 10.96 -20.52 14.39
C ALA A 311 10.23 -20.28 15.72
N GLU A 312 10.86 -19.61 16.68
CA GLU A 312 10.27 -19.26 17.98
C GLU A 312 8.98 -18.45 17.83
N ARG A 313 8.98 -17.45 16.96
CA ARG A 313 7.85 -16.54 16.80
C ARG A 313 6.65 -17.17 16.10
N TYR A 314 6.89 -17.95 15.04
CA TYR A 314 5.81 -18.39 14.14
C TYR A 314 5.44 -19.86 14.29
N ALA A 315 6.29 -20.69 14.92
CA ALA A 315 5.91 -22.07 15.24
C ALA A 315 5.00 -22.14 16.48
N ALA A 316 5.07 -21.15 17.37
CA ALA A 316 4.19 -21.06 18.54
C ALA A 316 2.73 -20.85 18.10
N GLY A 317 1.83 -21.75 18.53
CA GLY A 317 0.41 -21.67 18.21
C GLY A 317 0.06 -22.05 16.77
N ARG A 318 0.99 -22.65 16.00
CA ARG A 318 0.73 -23.16 14.66
C ARG A 318 -0.37 -24.23 14.69
N ASP A 319 -1.11 -24.37 13.58
CA ASP A 319 -1.99 -25.53 13.39
C ASP A 319 -1.14 -26.81 13.43
N PRO A 320 -1.45 -27.78 14.31
CA PRO A 320 -0.73 -29.04 14.40
C PRO A 320 -0.75 -29.85 13.10
N ARG A 321 -1.76 -29.64 12.24
CA ARG A 321 -1.90 -30.32 10.94
C ARG A 321 -0.96 -29.74 9.88
N GLY A 322 -0.54 -28.48 10.04
CA GLY A 322 0.43 -27.85 9.17
C GLY A 322 1.81 -28.48 9.30
N ARG A 323 2.59 -28.46 8.24
CA ARG A 323 3.99 -28.89 8.24
C ARG A 323 4.91 -27.72 8.57
N LEU A 324 5.91 -27.99 9.40
CA LEU A 324 6.94 -27.03 9.77
C LEU A 324 8.28 -27.49 9.20
N ILE A 325 8.93 -26.63 8.42
CA ILE A 325 10.32 -26.80 8.00
C ILE A 325 11.18 -25.77 8.73
N VAL A 326 12.31 -26.20 9.26
CA VAL A 326 13.34 -25.33 9.82
C VAL A 326 14.65 -25.48 9.08
N ASP A 327 15.39 -24.38 8.96
CA ASP A 327 16.75 -24.45 8.45
C ASP A 327 17.65 -25.18 9.45
N ALA A 328 18.20 -26.32 9.04
CA ALA A 328 18.99 -27.19 9.90
C ALA A 328 20.28 -26.54 10.45
N ALA A 329 20.82 -25.52 9.76
CA ALA A 329 22.03 -24.82 10.17
C ALA A 329 21.76 -23.56 11.01
N GLU A 330 20.58 -22.93 10.83
CA GLU A 330 20.25 -21.64 11.45
C GLU A 330 19.24 -21.75 12.61
N VAL A 331 18.65 -22.93 12.81
CA VAL A 331 17.70 -23.25 13.89
C VAL A 331 18.25 -24.42 14.72
N THR A 332 18.83 -24.10 15.86
CA THR A 332 19.43 -25.08 16.77
C THR A 332 18.41 -25.67 17.74
N ASP A 333 17.51 -24.84 18.27
CA ASP A 333 16.42 -25.29 19.14
C ASP A 333 15.16 -25.45 18.30
N ARG A 334 14.89 -26.70 17.90
CA ARG A 334 13.88 -27.04 16.90
C ARG A 334 12.52 -27.24 17.57
N PRO A 335 11.46 -26.56 17.11
CA PRO A 335 10.12 -26.86 17.57
C PRO A 335 9.72 -28.32 17.30
N PRO A 336 8.88 -28.95 18.14
CA PRO A 336 8.44 -30.32 17.93
C PRO A 336 7.74 -30.53 16.57
N GLY A 337 8.06 -31.65 15.91
CA GLY A 337 7.53 -32.01 14.59
C GLY A 337 8.06 -31.14 13.43
N ALA A 338 9.17 -30.43 13.63
CA ALA A 338 9.84 -29.68 12.58
C ALA A 338 10.73 -30.58 11.71
N LEU A 339 10.51 -30.56 10.40
CA LEU A 339 11.40 -31.15 9.41
C LEU A 339 12.64 -30.27 9.24
N ALA A 340 13.82 -30.83 9.50
CA ALA A 340 15.07 -30.09 9.37
C ALA A 340 15.63 -30.25 7.95
N VAL A 341 15.75 -29.13 7.23
CA VAL A 341 16.31 -29.09 5.87
C VAL A 341 17.48 -28.11 5.83
N PRO A 342 18.63 -28.43 5.22
CA PRO A 342 19.81 -27.54 5.21
C PRO A 342 19.66 -26.40 4.17
N ILE A 343 18.61 -25.58 4.30
CA ILE A 343 18.16 -24.62 3.29
C ILE A 343 19.26 -23.62 2.90
N THR A 344 19.86 -22.94 3.88
CA THR A 344 20.89 -21.92 3.63
C THR A 344 22.18 -22.55 3.11
N ALA A 345 22.50 -23.79 3.50
CA ALA A 345 23.63 -24.52 2.95
C ALA A 345 23.42 -24.86 1.47
N LEU A 346 22.24 -25.39 1.10
CA LEU A 346 21.87 -25.68 -0.29
C LEU A 346 21.86 -24.42 -1.16
N ALA A 347 21.42 -23.28 -0.59
CA ALA A 347 21.46 -21.99 -1.27
C ALA A 347 22.89 -21.56 -1.60
N ARG A 348 23.83 -21.72 -0.65
CA ARG A 348 25.25 -21.44 -0.88
C ARG A 348 25.86 -22.42 -1.89
N GLU A 349 25.54 -23.70 -1.79
CA GLU A 349 26.07 -24.75 -2.67
C GLU A 349 25.65 -24.55 -4.14
N HIS A 350 24.36 -24.41 -4.41
CA HIS A 350 23.86 -24.42 -5.78
C HIS A 350 23.80 -23.04 -6.45
N ALA A 351 23.62 -21.98 -5.65
CA ALA A 351 23.47 -20.62 -6.14
C ALA A 351 24.59 -19.66 -5.73
N GLY A 352 25.46 -20.04 -4.78
CA GLY A 352 26.61 -19.25 -4.35
C GLY A 352 26.27 -18.09 -3.41
N ALA A 353 25.01 -17.93 -2.99
CA ALA A 353 24.58 -16.79 -2.18
C ALA A 353 23.42 -17.17 -1.23
N PRO A 354 23.43 -16.68 0.04
CA PRO A 354 22.34 -16.92 1.00
C PRO A 354 20.97 -16.41 0.54
N ILE A 355 20.93 -15.42 -0.36
CA ILE A 355 19.67 -14.88 -0.92
C ILE A 355 18.86 -15.92 -1.69
N ALA A 356 19.49 -17.00 -2.15
CA ALA A 356 18.79 -18.10 -2.79
C ALA A 356 18.05 -19.03 -1.79
N ALA A 357 18.18 -18.83 -0.47
CA ALA A 357 17.46 -19.60 0.55
C ALA A 357 15.94 -19.55 0.35
N GLY A 358 15.42 -18.41 -0.11
CA GLY A 358 14.02 -18.26 -0.47
C GLY A 358 13.62 -19.16 -1.64
N ILE A 359 14.46 -19.31 -2.67
CA ILE A 359 14.19 -20.23 -3.80
C ILE A 359 14.25 -21.69 -3.36
N VAL A 360 15.22 -22.06 -2.51
CA VAL A 360 15.27 -23.40 -1.91
C VAL A 360 14.00 -23.68 -1.11
N SER A 361 13.53 -22.70 -0.32
CA SER A 361 12.29 -22.80 0.47
C SER A 361 11.05 -23.02 -0.40
N VAL A 362 10.96 -22.35 -1.56
CA VAL A 362 9.89 -22.59 -2.53
C VAL A 362 9.91 -24.04 -3.03
N GLY A 363 11.10 -24.61 -3.25
CA GLY A 363 11.26 -26.03 -3.57
C GLY A 363 10.71 -26.94 -2.48
N CYS A 364 11.03 -26.63 -1.21
CA CYS A 364 10.51 -27.39 -0.07
C CYS A 364 8.97 -27.30 0.03
N VAL A 365 8.40 -26.12 -0.15
CA VAL A 365 6.93 -25.92 -0.16
C VAL A 365 6.28 -26.74 -1.27
N ALA A 366 6.86 -26.77 -2.46
CA ALA A 366 6.33 -27.54 -3.59
C ALA A 366 6.36 -29.05 -3.30
N ALA A 367 7.41 -29.55 -2.63
CA ALA A 367 7.52 -30.95 -2.23
C ALA A 367 6.44 -31.38 -1.23
N LEU A 368 6.09 -30.50 -0.28
CA LEU A 368 5.11 -30.80 0.76
C LEU A 368 3.65 -30.61 0.32
N THR A 369 3.39 -29.63 -0.55
CA THR A 369 2.01 -29.26 -0.93
C THR A 369 1.55 -29.94 -2.22
N GLY A 370 2.45 -30.09 -3.20
CA GLY A 370 2.08 -30.51 -4.57
C GLY A 370 1.03 -29.60 -5.23
N VAL A 371 0.88 -28.35 -4.76
CA VAL A 371 -0.10 -27.38 -5.30
C VAL A 371 0.39 -26.79 -6.61
N VAL A 372 1.69 -26.51 -6.70
CA VAL A 372 2.35 -25.94 -7.89
C VAL A 372 3.42 -26.91 -8.39
N SER A 373 3.47 -27.15 -9.69
CA SER A 373 4.46 -28.05 -10.29
C SER A 373 5.85 -27.43 -10.31
N LEU A 374 6.89 -28.28 -10.27
CA LEU A 374 8.27 -27.81 -10.45
C LEU A 374 8.48 -27.09 -11.78
N GLU A 375 7.76 -27.49 -12.84
CA GLU A 375 7.84 -26.82 -14.14
C GLU A 375 7.32 -25.37 -14.08
N ALA A 376 6.15 -25.15 -13.48
CA ALA A 376 5.60 -23.82 -13.24
C ALA A 376 6.54 -22.94 -12.41
N LEU A 377 7.17 -23.54 -11.39
CA LEU A 377 8.14 -22.84 -10.54
C LEU A 377 9.43 -22.50 -11.29
N ARG A 378 9.95 -23.40 -12.14
CA ARG A 378 11.11 -23.12 -13.00
C ARG A 378 10.83 -21.94 -13.95
N ALA A 379 9.64 -21.90 -14.55
CA ALA A 379 9.22 -20.80 -15.40
C ALA A 379 9.18 -19.48 -14.63
N SER A 380 8.57 -19.47 -13.44
CA SER A 380 8.51 -18.27 -12.61
C SER A 380 9.88 -17.82 -12.09
N VAL A 381 10.79 -18.74 -11.74
CA VAL A 381 12.18 -18.41 -11.39
C VAL A 381 12.86 -17.67 -12.54
N ALA A 382 12.68 -18.12 -13.79
CA ALA A 382 13.30 -17.52 -14.97
C ALA A 382 12.89 -16.05 -15.19
N GLU A 383 11.66 -15.69 -14.81
CA GLU A 383 11.13 -14.32 -14.93
C GLU A 383 11.65 -13.38 -13.83
N HIS A 384 12.01 -13.92 -12.66
CA HIS A 384 12.34 -13.11 -11.48
C HIS A 384 13.83 -12.97 -11.20
N VAL A 385 14.69 -13.79 -11.81
CA VAL A 385 16.13 -13.75 -11.58
C VAL A 385 16.89 -13.31 -12.84
N PRO A 386 18.03 -12.61 -12.71
CA PRO A 386 18.83 -12.23 -13.87
C PRO A 386 19.21 -13.45 -14.71
N GLY A 387 19.19 -13.33 -16.03
CA GLY A 387 19.42 -14.45 -16.97
C GLY A 387 20.61 -15.36 -16.62
N ARG A 388 21.76 -14.75 -16.26
CA ARG A 388 22.99 -15.47 -15.84
C ARG A 388 22.84 -16.34 -14.58
N MET A 389 21.79 -16.09 -13.78
CA MET A 389 21.53 -16.76 -12.50
C MET A 389 20.40 -17.80 -12.59
N ILE A 390 19.67 -17.90 -13.71
CA ILE A 390 18.50 -18.79 -13.86
C ILE A 390 18.88 -20.24 -13.56
N ALA A 391 19.87 -20.79 -14.27
CA ALA A 391 20.26 -22.20 -14.11
C ALA A 391 20.72 -22.53 -12.68
N ARG A 392 21.37 -21.58 -11.98
CA ARG A 392 21.81 -21.76 -10.60
C ARG A 392 20.63 -21.77 -9.62
N ASN A 393 19.66 -20.88 -9.81
CA ASN A 393 18.46 -20.82 -8.96
C ASN A 393 17.52 -22.00 -9.22
N ILE A 394 17.40 -22.48 -10.46
CA ILE A 394 16.65 -23.71 -10.77
C ILE A 394 17.25 -24.91 -10.02
N ARG A 395 18.57 -25.07 -10.00
CA ARG A 395 19.21 -26.12 -9.20
C ARG A 395 18.94 -25.97 -7.70
N ALA A 396 18.96 -24.74 -7.18
CA ALA A 396 18.63 -24.47 -5.77
C ALA A 396 17.17 -24.83 -5.44
N LEU A 397 16.23 -24.51 -6.34
CA LEU A 397 14.83 -24.90 -6.23
C LEU A 397 14.68 -26.42 -6.17
N GLU A 398 15.30 -27.13 -7.12
CA GLU A 398 15.25 -28.61 -7.21
C GLU A 398 15.90 -29.29 -6.01
N ALA A 399 17.01 -28.73 -5.51
CA ALA A 399 17.68 -29.23 -4.32
C ALA A 399 16.80 -29.08 -3.07
N GLY A 400 16.10 -27.95 -2.92
CA GLY A 400 15.12 -27.77 -1.84
C GLY A 400 13.98 -28.79 -1.93
N TYR A 401 13.46 -29.03 -3.13
CA TYR A 401 12.41 -30.02 -3.36
C TYR A 401 12.88 -31.44 -2.96
N ALA A 402 14.06 -31.85 -3.42
CA ALA A 402 14.61 -33.18 -3.12
C ALA A 402 14.90 -33.36 -1.63
N ALA A 403 15.53 -32.36 -0.99
CA ALA A 403 15.87 -32.42 0.42
C ALA A 403 14.64 -32.45 1.33
N ALA A 404 13.57 -31.70 0.99
CA ALA A 404 12.32 -31.74 1.75
C ALA A 404 11.60 -33.09 1.62
N ARG A 405 11.62 -33.70 0.42
CA ARG A 405 11.08 -35.07 0.23
C ARG A 405 11.83 -36.10 1.06
N GLN A 406 13.16 -36.05 1.06
CA GLN A 406 13.97 -36.95 1.87
C GLN A 406 13.72 -36.77 3.37
N ALA A 407 13.57 -35.52 3.83
CA ALA A 407 13.25 -35.23 5.23
C ALA A 407 11.87 -35.76 5.62
N LEU A 408 10.86 -35.64 4.74
CA LEU A 408 9.53 -36.19 4.98
C LEU A 408 9.54 -37.71 5.05
N GLU A 409 10.26 -38.37 4.13
CA GLU A 409 10.40 -39.83 4.13
C GLU A 409 11.11 -40.33 5.39
N ALA A 410 12.12 -39.61 5.88
CA ALA A 410 12.79 -39.97 7.13
C ALA A 410 11.90 -39.81 8.37
N ASP A 411 11.02 -38.82 8.38
CA ASP A 411 10.06 -38.55 9.47
C ASP A 411 8.95 -39.60 9.53
N GLU A 412 8.48 -40.11 8.38
CA GLU A 412 7.46 -41.17 8.32
C GLU A 412 7.97 -42.54 8.80
N HIS A 413 9.30 -42.75 8.82
CA HIS A 413 9.94 -43.99 9.27
C HIS A 413 10.51 -43.91 10.69
N ALA A 414 10.39 -42.77 11.37
CA ALA A 414 10.83 -42.53 12.74
C ALA A 414 9.67 -42.65 13.74
#